data_AF-G5NCY1-F1
#
_entry.id   AF-G5NCY1-F1
#
_cell.length_a   1.000
_cell.length_b   1.000
_cell.length_c   1.000
_cell.angle_alpha   90.00
_cell.angle_beta   90.00
_cell.angle_gamma   90.00
#
_symmetry.space_group_name_H-M   'P 1'
#
loop_
_entity.id
_entity.type
_entity.pdbx_description
1 polymer ?
#
loop_
_entity_poly.entity_id
_entity_poly.type
_entity_poly.pdbx_seq_one_letter_code
_entity_poly.pdbx_strand_id
1 'polypeptide(L)' 'MQILKAIGLLMEYPDDELWECRDEALVLIQHDAPMLVDFTRELLYAPLLDK' A
#
# COMPACT_ATOMS: atom_id res chain seq x y z
N MET A 1 -15.32 0.99 7.76
CA MET A 1 -14.10 0.46 8.41
C MET A 1 -13.06 -0.08 7.41
N GLN A 2 -13.16 0.21 6.10
CA GLN A 2 -12.17 -0.26 5.11
C GLN A 2 -10.85 0.53 5.15
N ILE A 3 -10.92 1.83 5.46
CA ILE A 3 -9.72 2.69 5.51
C ILE A 3 -8.76 2.31 6.65
N LEU A 4 -9.27 1.83 7.78
CA LEU A 4 -8.46 1.30 8.88
C LEU A 4 -7.76 -0.01 8.50
N LYS A 5 -8.38 -0.83 7.63
CA LYS A 5 -7.74 -2.02 7.07
C LYS A 5 -6.66 -1.65 6.07
N ALA A 6 -6.89 -0.64 5.23
CA ALA A 6 -5.88 -0.11 4.33
C ALA A 6 -4.67 0.45 5.11
N ILE A 7 -4.91 1.21 6.18
CA ILE A 7 -3.84 1.70 7.07
C ILE A 7 -3.12 0.54 7.75
N GLY A 8 -3.83 -0.47 8.24
CA GLY A 8 -3.22 -1.68 8.82
C GLY A 8 -2.32 -2.42 7.84
N LEU A 9 -2.76 -2.57 6.59
CA LEU A 9 -1.98 -3.19 5.51
C LEU A 9 -0.72 -2.38 5.14
N LEU A 10 -0.76 -1.06 5.32
CA LEU A 10 0.37 -0.15 5.08
C LEU A 10 1.33 -0.05 6.27
N MET A 11 0.89 -0.46 7.47
CA MET A 11 1.68 -0.45 8.71
C MET A 11 2.35 -1.80 8.99
N GLU A 12 1.78 -2.91 8.53
CA GLU A 12 2.49 -4.17 8.42
C GLU A 12 3.50 -4.02 7.27
N TYR A 13 4.76 -4.36 7.54
CA TYR A 13 5.80 -4.37 6.51
C TYR A 13 5.25 -5.11 5.28
N PRO A 14 5.25 -4.51 4.08
CA PRO A 14 4.71 -5.18 2.92
C PRO A 14 5.48 -6.48 2.76
N ASP A 15 4.77 -7.58 2.97
CA ASP A 15 5.28 -8.90 2.66
C ASP A 15 5.60 -8.97 1.16
N ASP A 16 6.40 -9.96 0.77
CA ASP A 16 6.79 -10.12 -0.64
C ASP A 16 5.56 -10.18 -1.56
N GLU A 17 4.42 -10.67 -1.06
CA GLU A 17 3.14 -10.76 -1.78
C GLU A 17 2.49 -9.39 -2.03
N LEU A 18 2.44 -8.49 -1.03
CA LEU A 18 1.96 -7.13 -1.22
C LEU A 18 2.91 -6.31 -2.11
N TRP A 19 4.21 -6.59 -2.05
CA TRP A 19 5.18 -5.97 -2.94
C TRP A 19 4.98 -6.38 -4.40
N GLU A 20 4.72 -7.66 -4.67
CA GLU A 20 4.39 -8.16 -6.01
C GLU A 20 3.03 -7.64 -6.50
N CYS A 21 2.05 -7.51 -5.61
CA CYS A 21 0.69 -7.03 -5.91
C CYS A 21 0.52 -5.51 -5.73
N ARG A 22 1.61 -4.75 -5.62
CA ARG A 22 1.59 -3.30 -5.33
C ARG A 22 0.69 -2.50 -6.25
N ASP A 23 0.69 -2.80 -7.54
CA ASP A 23 -0.08 -2.05 -8.53
C ASP A 23 -1.59 -2.28 -8.35
N GLU A 24 -2.00 -3.50 -7.98
CA GLU A 24 -3.38 -3.83 -7.66
C GLU A 24 -3.83 -3.15 -6.36
N ALA A 25 -2.96 -3.13 -5.34
CA ALA A 25 -3.22 -2.40 -4.09
C ALA A 25 -3.43 -0.90 -4.34
N LEU A 26 -2.62 -0.30 -5.22
CA LEU A 26 -2.73 1.11 -5.59
C LEU A 26 -4.04 1.43 -6.31
N VAL A 27 -4.53 0.54 -7.17
CA VAL A 27 -5.84 0.69 -7.83
C VAL A 27 -6.97 0.66 -6.81
N LEU A 28 -6.91 -0.24 -5.83
CA LEU A 28 -7.90 -0.31 -4.75
C LEU A 28 -7.88 0.95 -3.87
N ILE A 29 -6.69 1.44 -3.53
CA ILE A 29 -6.53 2.68 -2.75
C ILE A 29 -7.03 3.88 -3.54
N GLN A 30 -6.76 3.95 -4.85
CA GLN A 30 -7.27 5.04 -5.69
C GLN A 30 -8.79 5.07 -5.78
N HIS A 31 -9.44 3.90 -5.77
CA HIS A 31 -10.89 3.78 -5.77
C HIS A 31 -11.50 4.14 -4.40
N ASP A 32 -10.98 3.57 -3.32
CA ASP A 32 -11.61 3.65 -1.99
C ASP A 32 -11.15 4.87 -1.17
N ALA A 33 -9.91 5.32 -1.39
CA ALA A 33 -9.27 6.39 -0.63
C ALA A 33 -8.28 7.20 -1.50
N PRO A 34 -8.77 7.93 -2.52
CA PRO A 34 -7.91 8.69 -3.44
C PRO A 34 -6.98 9.67 -2.74
N MET A 35 -7.36 10.17 -1.56
CA MET A 35 -6.55 11.07 -0.72
C MET A 35 -5.27 10.41 -0.15
N LEU A 36 -5.19 9.08 -0.15
CA LEU A 36 -4.05 8.31 0.35
C LEU A 36 -3.14 7.81 -0.77
N VAL A 37 -3.48 8.06 -2.04
CA VAL A 37 -2.74 7.52 -3.21
C VAL A 37 -1.28 7.95 -3.21
N ASP A 38 -1.00 9.24 -2.94
CA ASP A 38 0.37 9.74 -2.97
C ASP A 38 1.20 9.13 -1.84
N PHE A 39 0.65 9.09 -0.62
CA PHE A 39 1.27 8.47 0.55
C PHE A 39 1.56 6.98 0.35
N THR A 40 0.59 6.24 -0.19
CA THR A 40 0.71 4.79 -0.41
C THR A 40 1.60 4.45 -1.58
N ARG A 41 1.63 5.28 -2.62
CA ARG A 41 2.60 5.15 -3.72
C ARG A 41 4.03 5.27 -3.20
N GLU A 42 4.32 6.27 -2.37
CA GLU A 42 5.66 6.44 -1.80
C GLU A 42 6.06 5.22 -0.97
N LEU A 43 5.17 4.69 -0.13
CA LEU A 43 5.42 3.51 0.69
C LEU A 43 5.63 2.23 -0.12
N LEU A 44 4.73 1.95 -1.07
CA LEU A 44 4.79 0.72 -1.83
C LEU A 44 5.96 0.72 -2.83
N TYR A 45 6.39 1.89 -3.33
CA TYR A 45 7.55 2.02 -4.23
C TYR A 45 8.88 2.27 -3.52
N ALA A 46 8.88 2.47 -2.20
CA ALA A 46 10.10 2.65 -1.42
C ALA A 46 10.94 1.37 -1.40
N PRO A 47 12.26 1.42 -1.67
CA PRO A 47 13.09 0.23 -1.68
C PRO A 47 12.98 -0.54 -0.36
N LEU A 48 12.80 -1.86 -0.45
CA LEU A 48 12.76 -2.75 0.71
C LEU A 48 14.06 -2.63 1.50
N LEU A 49 13.95 -2.45 2.82
CA LEU A 49 15.11 -2.30 3.72
C LEU A 49 15.98 -3.57 3.78
N ASP A 50 15.39 -4.73 3.44
CA ASP A 50 16.04 -6.05 3.55
C ASP A 50 16.61 -6.59 2.23
N LYS A 51 16.80 -5.76 1.19
CA LYS A 51 17.55 -6.13 -0.04
C LYS A 51 18.72 -5.23 -0.34
#